data_AF-A0A1A7QRS6-F1
#
_entry.id   AF-A0A1A7QRS6-F1
#
_cell.length_a   1.000
_cell.length_b   1.000
_cell.length_c   1.000
_cell.angle_alpha   90.00
_cell.angle_beta   90.00
_cell.angle_gamma   90.00
#
_symmetry.space_group_name_H-M   'P 1'
#
loop_
_entity.id
_entity.type
_entity.pdbx_description
1 polymer ?
#
loop_
_entity_poly.entity_id
_entity_poly.type
_entity_poly.pdbx_seq_one_letter_code
_entity_poly.pdbx_strand_id
1 'polypeptide(L)' 'MIRILALILTIGGMIALVLGVLGIFGNNFTSLSPWALTILGGVFFLAGVSMLKYRKDEPTA' A
#
# COMPACT_ATOMS: atom_id res chain seq x y z
N MET A 1 9.64 -15.05 -6.86
CA MET A 1 9.72 -14.75 -5.42
C MET A 1 9.43 -13.27 -5.12
N ILE A 2 10.14 -12.30 -5.69
CA ILE A 2 9.87 -10.85 -5.48
C ILE A 2 8.45 -10.39 -5.91
N ARG A 3 7.87 -11.05 -6.93
CA ARG A 3 6.52 -10.73 -7.46
C ARG A 3 5.41 -10.93 -6.44
N ILE A 4 5.51 -11.98 -5.61
CA ILE A 4 4.52 -12.29 -4.57
C ILE A 4 4.62 -11.29 -3.44
N LEU A 5 5.85 -10.91 -3.05
CA LEU A 5 6.07 -9.89 -2.03
C LEU A 5 5.51 -8.53 -2.48
N ALA A 6 5.79 -8.13 -3.72
CA ALA A 6 5.26 -6.90 -4.27
C ALA A 6 3.72 -6.92 -4.34
N LEU A 7 3.12 -8.03 -4.78
CA LEU A 7 1.66 -8.23 -4.79
C LEU A 7 1.05 -8.07 -3.39
N ILE A 8 1.59 -8.77 -2.40
CA ILE A 8 1.13 -8.69 -1.00
C ILE A 8 1.30 -7.27 -0.45
N LEU A 9 2.40 -6.58 -0.78
CA LEU A 9 2.65 -5.20 -0.36
C LEU A 9 1.62 -4.23 -0.96
N THR A 10 1.30 -4.37 -2.25
CA THR A 10 0.21 -3.59 -2.89
C THR A 10 -1.14 -3.87 -2.28
N ILE A 11 -1.51 -5.15 -2.10
CA ILE A 11 -2.82 -5.53 -1.58
C ILE A 11 -2.96 -5.08 -0.12
N GLY A 12 -1.95 -5.31 0.71
CA GLY A 12 -1.90 -4.86 2.10
C GLY A 12 -1.92 -3.33 2.22
N GLY A 13 -1.12 -2.62 1.40
CA GLY A 13 -1.11 -1.16 1.35
C GLY A 13 -2.46 -0.57 0.92
N MET A 14 -3.12 -1.20 -0.05
CA MET A 14 -4.45 -0.80 -0.53
C MET A 14 -5.52 -0.96 0.56
N ILE A 15 -5.52 -2.09 1.28
CA ILE A 15 -6.44 -2.30 2.41
C ILE A 15 -6.19 -1.27 3.51
N ALA A 16 -4.94 -1.05 3.89
CA ALA A 16 -4.57 -0.06 4.90
C ALA A 16 -4.97 1.36 4.48
N LEU A 17 -4.83 1.71 3.21
CA LEU A 17 -5.24 3.00 2.66
C LEU A 17 -6.76 3.18 2.72
N VAL A 18 -7.53 2.16 2.31
CA VAL A 18 -9.00 2.20 2.38
C VAL A 18 -9.47 2.35 3.83
N LEU A 19 -8.89 1.58 4.77
CA LEU A 19 -9.21 1.69 6.19
C LEU A 19 -8.83 3.05 6.77
N GLY A 20 -7.70 3.62 6.34
CA GLY A 20 -7.27 4.96 6.75
C GLY A 20 -8.21 6.05 6.26
N VAL A 21 -8.55 6.03 4.96
CA VAL A 21 -9.48 6.98 4.34
C VAL A 21 -10.87 6.87 4.98
N LEU A 22 -11.38 5.66 5.18
CA LEU A 22 -12.63 5.43 5.91
C LEU A 22 -12.55 5.92 7.36
N GLY A 23 -11.40 5.84 8.01
CA GLY A 23 -11.19 6.39 9.35
C GLY A 23 -11.10 7.92 9.40
N ILE A 24 -10.66 8.58 8.32
CA ILE A 24 -10.64 10.05 8.20
C ILE A 24 -12.05 10.60 8.01
N PHE A 25 -12.86 9.96 7.15
CA PHE A 25 -14.20 10.42 6.81
C PHE A 25 -15.32 9.80 7.67
N GLY A 26 -15.01 8.73 8.40
CA GLY A 26 -15.93 8.03 9.31
C GLY A 26 -15.63 8.28 10.79
N ASN A 27 -16.42 7.66 11.67
CA ASN A 27 -16.15 7.68 13.11
C ASN A 27 -14.91 6.80 13.39
N ASN A 28 -13.96 7.25 14.22
CA ASN A 28 -12.66 6.59 14.46
C ASN A 28 -12.76 5.06 14.63
N PHE A 29 -12.60 4.31 13.52
CA PHE A 29 -12.71 2.85 13.50
C PHE A 29 -11.45 2.15 14.02
N THR A 30 -10.36 2.91 14.22
CA THR A 30 -9.07 2.40 14.66
C THR A 30 -8.62 3.17 15.90
N SER A 31 -8.03 2.45 16.88
CA SER A 31 -7.36 3.04 18.04
C SER A 31 -6.09 3.83 17.68
N LEU A 32 -5.68 3.76 16.41
CA LEU A 32 -4.59 4.51 15.80
C LEU A 32 -5.14 5.71 15.02
N SER A 33 -4.37 6.80 15.01
CA SER A 33 -4.58 7.99 14.18
C SER A 33 -4.96 7.58 12.74
N PRO A 34 -6.17 7.91 12.27
CA PRO A 34 -6.60 7.60 10.90
C PRO A 34 -5.68 8.19 9.83
N TRP A 35 -5.11 9.36 10.12
CA TRP A 35 -4.11 10.02 9.29
C TRP A 35 -2.81 9.20 9.17
N ALA A 36 -2.34 8.62 10.28
CA ALA A 36 -1.16 7.76 10.26
C ALA A 36 -1.40 6.51 9.40
N LEU A 37 -2.56 5.88 9.55
CA LEU A 37 -2.92 4.69 8.78
C LEU A 37 -3.03 4.99 7.27
N THR A 38 -3.56 6.17 6.94
CA THR A 38 -3.71 6.64 5.55
C THR A 38 -2.36 6.91 4.91
N ILE A 39 -1.46 7.60 5.60
CA ILE A 39 -0.11 7.89 5.11
C ILE A 39 0.69 6.59 4.97
N LEU A 40 0.64 5.72 5.97
CA LEU A 40 1.31 4.41 5.93
C LEU A 40 0.81 3.56 4.76
N GLY A 41 -0.52 3.45 4.60
CA GLY A 41 -1.15 2.74 3.49
C GLY A 41 -0.78 3.34 2.14
N GLY A 42 -0.71 4.67 2.02
CA GLY A 42 -0.31 5.37 0.80
C GLY A 42 1.13 5.09 0.41
N VAL A 43 2.05 5.16 1.36
CA VAL A 43 3.47 4.84 1.13
C VAL A 43 3.65 3.37 0.77
N PHE A 44 3.01 2.45 1.49
CA PHE A 44 3.07 1.01 1.20
C PHE A 44 2.47 0.67 -0.18
N PHE A 45 1.38 1.33 -0.54
CA PHE A 45 0.75 1.17 -1.84
C PHE A 45 1.66 1.67 -2.97
N LEU A 46 2.21 2.88 -2.85
CA LEU A 46 3.17 3.42 -3.83
C LEU A 46 4.41 2.53 -3.95
N ALA A 47 4.98 2.09 -2.83
CA ALA A 47 6.14 1.20 -2.79
C ALA A 47 5.86 -0.17 -3.42
N GLY A 48 4.67 -0.75 -3.18
CA GLY A 48 4.24 -1.99 -3.81
C GLY A 48 4.09 -1.84 -5.33
N VAL A 49 3.46 -0.76 -5.78
CA VAL A 49 3.27 -0.47 -7.22
C VAL A 49 4.61 -0.21 -7.90
N SER A 50 5.52 0.54 -7.28
CA SER A 50 6.85 0.79 -7.84
C SER A 50 7.67 -0.50 -7.97
N MET A 51 7.57 -1.40 -6.98
CA MET A 51 8.26 -2.69 -7.01
C MET A 51 7.69 -3.65 -8.06
N LEU A 52 6.37 -3.57 -8.34
CA LEU A 52 5.74 -4.28 -9.47
C LEU A 52 6.17 -3.71 -10.83
N LYS A 53 6.35 -2.39 -10.95
CA LYS A 53 6.79 -1.72 -12.19
C LYS A 53 8.26 -1.99 -12.54
N TYR A 54 9.16 -2.00 -11.55
CA TYR A 54 10.61 -2.13 -11.78
C TYR A 54 11.04 -3.43 -12.50
N ARG A 55 10.22 -4.49 -12.45
CA ARG A 55 10.50 -5.78 -13.13
C ARG A 55 10.08 -5.82 -14.61
N LYS A 56 9.51 -4.75 -15.18
CA LYS A 56 9.21 -4.68 -16.63
C LYS A 56 10.39 -4.20 -17.47
N ASP A 57 11.40 -3.58 -16.83
CA ASP A 57 12.61 -3.09 -17.49
C ASP A 57 13.81 -4.05 -17.32
N GLU A 58 13.56 -5.36 -17.32
CA GLU A 58 14.58 -6.36 -17.68
C GLU A 58 14.29 -6.92 -19.08
N PRO A 59 14.72 -6.25 -20.17
CA PRO A 59 15.08 -6.91 -21.41
C PRO A 59 16.61 -7.00 -21.54
N THR A 60 17.07 -8.25 -21.48
CA THR A 60 18.18 -8.84 -22.27
C THR A 60 19.51 -8.10 -22.37
N ALA A 61 20.49 -8.58 -21.61
CA ALA A 61 21.80 -9.00 -22.10
C ALA A 61 22.41 -10.02 -21.13
#